data_AF-A0A7G9BR61-F1
#
_entry.id   AF-A0A7G9BR61-F1
#
_cell.length_a   1.000
_cell.length_b   1.000
_cell.length_c   1.000
_cell.angle_alpha   90.00
_cell.angle_beta   90.00
_cell.angle_gamma   90.00
#
_symmetry.space_group_name_H-M   'P 1'
#
loop_
_entity.id
_entity.type
_entity.pdbx_description
1 polymer ?
#
loop_
_entity_poly.entity_id
_entity_poly.type
_entity_poly.pdbx_seq_one_letter_code
_entity_poly.pdbx_strand_id
1 'polypeptide(L)'
;MQTSTDKHYGQAIERIIRRNGYSISELARLTNVNRRSIYNWFNQRNLKPEIIFRIGCALKHDFSEEFPELFSEDDFEKVLGTSKDSGNSEEQPLEENSSAYWKDKYIRILEEYNRLLVNQIRHDSRKS
;
A
#
# COMPACT_ATOMS: atom_id res chain seq x y z
N MET A 1 33.70 13.41 -2.36
CA MET A 1 32.98 13.34 -1.07
C MET A 1 31.58 12.85 -1.37
N GLN A 2 31.25 11.61 -1.01
CA GLN A 2 29.94 11.01 -1.29
C GLN A 2 29.10 11.12 -0.02
N THR A 3 28.17 12.07 0.06
CA THR A 3 27.25 12.19 1.19
C THR A 3 26.13 11.17 1.02
N SER A 4 26.36 9.95 1.47
CA SER A 4 25.28 8.98 1.71
C SER A 4 24.47 9.47 2.90
N THR A 5 23.50 10.36 2.64
CA THR A 5 22.48 10.65 3.64
C THR A 5 21.63 9.41 3.75
N ASP A 6 21.89 8.62 4.79
CA ASP A 6 21.09 7.46 5.16
C ASP A 6 19.69 7.91 5.60
N LYS A 7 18.88 8.30 4.62
CA LYS A 7 17.50 8.75 4.83
C LYS A 7 16.67 7.54 5.21
N HIS A 8 16.17 7.58 6.44
CA HIS A 8 15.25 6.57 6.95
C HIS A 8 13.83 6.95 6.56
N TYR A 9 13.31 6.38 5.47
CA TYR A 9 11.99 6.74 4.90
C TYR A 9 10.86 6.61 5.91
N GLY A 10 10.86 5.53 6.72
CA GLY A 10 9.87 5.35 7.78
C GLY A 10 9.79 6.50 8.80
N GLN A 11 10.95 6.99 9.26
CA GLN A 11 11.02 8.09 10.24
C GLN A 11 10.67 9.45 9.61
N ALA A 12 10.95 9.63 8.32
CA ALA A 12 10.54 10.83 7.60
C ALA A 12 9.00 10.89 7.48
N ILE A 13 8.38 9.77 7.10
CA ILE A 13 6.92 9.66 7.01
C ILE A 13 6.27 9.86 8.37
N GLU A 14 6.81 9.28 9.44
CA GLU A 14 6.28 9.50 10.79
C GLU A 14 6.28 10.99 11.17
N ARG A 15 7.37 11.70 10.87
CA ARG A 15 7.47 13.15 11.13
C ARG A 15 6.41 13.93 10.37
N ILE A 16 6.16 13.59 9.11
CA ILE A 16 5.17 14.27 8.26
C ILE A 16 3.75 14.01 8.79
N ILE A 17 3.43 12.76 9.12
CA ILE A 17 2.14 12.39 9.73
C ILE A 17 1.89 13.19 11.01
N ARG A 18 2.89 13.26 11.89
CA ARG A 18 2.81 14.00 13.15
C ARG A 18 2.70 15.51 12.93
N ARG A 19 3.41 16.08 11.95
CA ARG A 19 3.33 17.51 11.59
C ARG A 19 1.97 17.88 11.04
N ASN A 20 1.40 17.03 10.19
CA ASN A 20 0.08 17.24 9.58
C ASN A 20 -1.09 16.88 10.52
N GLY A 21 -0.81 16.41 11.74
CA GLY A 21 -1.82 16.15 12.77
C GLY A 21 -2.64 14.88 12.57
N TYR A 22 -2.25 13.99 11.65
CA TYR A 22 -2.99 12.77 11.37
C TYR A 22 -2.77 11.71 12.44
N SER A 23 -3.84 11.02 12.85
CA SER A 23 -3.74 9.91 13.79
C SER A 23 -3.35 8.62 13.09
N ILE A 24 -2.54 7.78 13.75
CA ILE A 24 -2.15 6.46 13.23
C ILE A 24 -3.37 5.56 13.00
N SER A 25 -4.41 5.70 13.82
CA SER A 25 -5.68 4.97 13.66
C SER A 25 -6.41 5.38 12.39
N GLU A 26 -6.38 6.66 12.04
CA GLU A 26 -6.99 7.17 10.81
C GLU A 26 -6.21 6.74 9.58
N LEU A 27 -4.86 6.79 9.64
CA LEU A 27 -4.03 6.27 8.56
C LEU A 27 -4.27 4.77 8.34
N ALA A 28 -4.40 3.98 9.41
CA ALA A 28 -4.73 2.56 9.35
C ALA A 28 -6.05 2.30 8.61
N ARG A 29 -7.07 3.12 8.89
CA ARG A 29 -8.37 3.03 8.24
C ARG A 29 -8.28 3.39 6.76
N LEU A 30 -7.60 4.48 6.41
CA LEU A 30 -7.48 4.98 5.04
C LEU A 30 -6.60 4.08 4.15
N THR A 31 -5.54 3.52 4.71
CA THR A 31 -4.63 2.60 3.99
C THR A 31 -5.07 1.14 4.10
N ASN A 32 -6.19 0.85 4.76
CA ASN A 32 -6.74 -0.48 4.98
C ASN A 32 -5.70 -1.50 5.50
N VAL A 33 -4.82 -1.06 6.41
CA VAL A 33 -3.80 -1.92 7.05
C VAL A 33 -3.89 -1.82 8.58
N ASN A 34 -3.38 -2.85 9.26
CA ASN A 34 -3.31 -2.84 10.72
C ASN A 34 -2.35 -1.74 11.21
N ARG A 35 -2.71 -1.07 12.32
CA ARG A 35 -1.84 -0.14 13.07
C ARG A 35 -0.44 -0.69 13.32
N ARG A 36 -0.31 -1.99 13.61
CA ARG A 36 1.00 -2.66 13.77
C ARG A 36 1.88 -2.55 12.51
N SER A 37 1.29 -2.68 11.34
CA SER A 37 2.01 -2.56 10.07
C SER A 37 2.53 -1.16 9.85
N ILE A 38 1.76 -0.14 10.24
CA ILE A 38 2.18 1.26 10.16
C ILE A 38 3.38 1.53 11.09
N TYR A 39 3.35 1.04 12.33
CA TYR A 39 4.51 1.14 13.22
C TYR A 39 5.74 0.41 12.67
N ASN A 40 5.54 -0.74 12.03
CA ASN A 40 6.64 -1.46 11.38
C ASN A 40 7.22 -0.64 10.22
N TRP A 41 6.40 0.03 9.41
CA TRP A 41 6.86 0.89 8.33
C TRP A 41 7.69 2.07 8.84
N PHE A 42 7.35 2.65 10.00
CA PHE A 42 8.14 3.73 10.61
C PHE A 42 9.54 3.29 11.01
N ASN A 43 9.72 2.02 11.38
CA ASN A 43 11.00 1.41 11.72
C ASN A 43 11.78 0.89 10.50
N GLN A 44 11.21 0.97 9.29
CA GLN A 44 11.88 0.56 8.06
C GLN A 44 12.67 1.71 7.43
N ARG A 45 13.96 1.47 7.24
CA ARG A 45 14.86 2.44 6.60
C ARG A 45 14.48 2.70 5.15
N ASN A 46 14.24 1.61 4.42
CA ASN A 46 13.76 1.65 3.04
C ASN A 46 12.34 1.09 3.02
N LEU A 47 11.40 1.92 2.58
CA LEU A 47 10.03 1.54 2.33
C LEU A 47 9.82 1.44 0.81
N LYS A 48 8.95 0.52 0.38
CA LYS A 48 8.61 0.42 -1.04
C LYS A 48 7.89 1.70 -1.48
N PRO A 49 8.21 2.27 -2.66
CA PRO A 49 7.55 3.48 -3.16
C PRO A 49 6.02 3.33 -3.21
N GLU A 50 5.51 2.16 -3.60
CA GLU A 50 4.06 1.89 -3.59
C GLU A 50 3.39 2.14 -2.22
N ILE A 51 4.07 1.82 -1.11
CA ILE A 51 3.52 2.06 0.24
C ILE A 51 3.52 3.56 0.55
N ILE A 52 4.61 4.26 0.21
CA ILE A 52 4.72 5.71 0.42
C ILE A 52 3.64 6.44 -0.40
N PHE A 53 3.44 6.03 -1.65
CA PHE A 53 2.39 6.56 -2.52
C PHE A 53 1.00 6.36 -1.92
N ARG A 54 0.68 5.15 -1.44
CA ARG A 54 -0.61 4.88 -0.76
C ARG A 54 -0.81 5.74 0.48
N ILE A 55 0.24 5.98 1.24
CA ILE A 55 0.20 6.90 2.39
C ILE A 55 -0.02 8.33 1.91
N GLY A 56 0.65 8.78 0.84
CA GLY A 56 0.45 10.10 0.24
C GLY A 56 -0.98 10.32 -0.23
N CYS A 57 -1.57 9.33 -0.90
CA CYS A 57 -2.98 9.34 -1.26
C CYS A 57 -3.91 9.45 -0.05
N ALA A 58 -3.64 8.67 1.00
CA ALA A 58 -4.43 8.71 2.23
C ALA A 58 -4.34 10.05 2.95
N LEU A 59 -3.17 10.69 2.94
CA LEU A 59 -2.91 11.96 3.63
C LEU A 59 -3.18 13.20 2.77
N LYS A 60 -3.42 13.01 1.45
CA LYS A 60 -3.41 14.06 0.42
C LYS A 60 -2.15 14.93 0.52
N HIS A 61 -1.02 14.28 0.79
CA HIS A 61 0.28 14.92 0.93
C HIS A 61 1.16 14.49 -0.24
N ASP A 62 1.81 15.46 -0.86
CA ASP A 62 2.80 15.19 -1.89
C ASP A 62 4.13 14.85 -1.22
N PHE A 63 4.62 13.64 -1.47
CA PHE A 63 5.89 13.14 -0.94
C PHE A 63 7.07 13.32 -1.92
N SER A 64 6.84 13.96 -3.07
CA SER A 64 7.86 14.28 -4.07
C SER A 64 8.92 15.25 -3.52
N GLU A 65 8.52 16.19 -2.66
CA GLU A 65 9.45 17.14 -2.02
C GLU A 65 10.47 16.43 -1.10
N GLU A 66 10.02 15.43 -0.35
CA GLU A 66 10.86 14.72 0.62
C GLU A 66 11.60 13.53 0.00
N PHE A 67 11.00 12.90 -1.01
CA PHE A 67 11.57 11.78 -1.75
C PHE A 67 11.61 12.04 -3.27
N PRO A 68 12.37 13.05 -3.74
CA PRO A 68 12.49 13.35 -5.17
C PRO A 68 13.20 12.23 -5.97
N GLU A 69 13.85 11.30 -5.28
CA GLU A 69 14.46 10.10 -5.90
C GLU A 69 13.42 9.02 -6.22
N LEU A 70 12.23 9.08 -5.61
CA LEU A 70 11.21 8.04 -5.71
C LEU A 70 9.94 8.51 -6.44
N PHE A 71 9.63 9.79 -6.38
CA PHE A 71 8.42 10.38 -6.97
C PHE A 71 8.74 11.68 -7.70
N SER A 72 7.96 11.96 -8.74
CA SER A 72 7.91 13.26 -9.40
C SER A 72 6.65 14.01 -8.95
N GLU A 73 6.63 15.34 -9.08
CA GLU A 73 5.47 16.19 -8.74
C GLU A 73 4.18 15.70 -9.47
N ASP A 74 4.33 15.24 -10.72
CA ASP A 74 3.23 14.66 -11.53
C ASP A 74 2.54 13.44 -10.89
N ASP A 75 3.26 12.67 -10.05
CA ASP A 75 2.71 11.44 -9.45
C ASP A 75 1.56 11.77 -8.47
N PHE A 76 1.61 12.94 -7.82
CA PHE A 76 0.64 13.37 -6.82
C PHE A 76 -0.34 14.44 -7.31
N GLU A 77 -0.15 15.01 -8.51
CA GLU A 77 -1.09 16.00 -9.10
C GLU A 77 -2.53 15.48 -9.17
N LYS A 78 -2.71 14.22 -9.58
CA LYS A 78 -4.04 13.59 -9.67
C LYS A 78 -4.73 13.43 -8.31
N VAL A 79 -3.94 13.40 -7.23
CA VAL A 79 -4.40 13.17 -5.86
C VAL A 79 -4.69 14.49 -5.16
N LEU A 80 -3.87 15.52 -5.38
CA LEU A 80 -4.05 16.84 -4.76
C LEU A 80 -5.10 17.70 -5.47
N GLY A 81 -5.48 17.38 -6.71
CA GLY A 81 -6.66 17.94 -7.37
C GLY A 81 -6.69 19.46 -7.30
N THR A 82 -5.71 20.13 -7.90
CA THR A 82 -5.84 21.56 -8.15
C THR A 82 -7.04 21.77 -9.06
N SER A 83 -8.11 22.27 -8.45
CA SER A 83 -9.41 22.45 -9.06
C SER A 83 -9.33 23.55 -10.12
N LYS A 84 -9.09 23.18 -11.37
CA LYS A 84 -9.42 23.97 -12.55
C LYS A 84 -9.82 23.04 -13.70
N ASP A 85 -10.96 22.38 -13.58
CA ASP A 85 -12.10 22.68 -14.45
C ASP A 85 -13.32 21.83 -14.07
N SER A 86 -14.46 22.30 -14.50
CA SER A 86 -15.80 21.83 -14.24
C SER A 86 -16.09 20.45 -14.84
N GLY A 87 -16.97 19.69 -14.18
CA GLY A 87 -17.83 18.71 -14.85
C GLY A 87 -17.52 17.24 -14.57
N ASN A 88 -18.56 16.56 -14.08
CA ASN A 88 -18.76 15.11 -13.96
C ASN A 88 -18.06 14.39 -12.80
N SER A 89 -18.87 14.18 -11.78
CA SER A 89 -18.89 12.98 -10.96
C SER A 89 -18.78 11.73 -11.83
N GLU A 90 -17.58 11.15 -11.87
CA GLU A 90 -17.43 9.72 -12.15
C GLU A 90 -16.62 9.13 -11.00
N GLU A 91 -17.33 8.44 -10.13
CA GLU A 91 -16.77 7.46 -9.21
C GLU A 91 -15.86 6.54 -10.01
N GLN A 92 -14.56 6.57 -9.73
CA GLN A 92 -13.56 5.72 -10.39
C GLN A 92 -13.28 4.48 -9.50
N PRO A 93 -13.62 3.25 -9.93
CA PRO A 93 -13.30 1.99 -9.22
C PRO A 93 -11.82 1.55 -9.31
N LEU A 94 -10.86 2.45 -9.07
CA LEU A 94 -9.42 2.15 -9.24
C LEU A 94 -8.85 1.15 -8.22
N GLU A 95 -9.52 0.90 -7.09
CA GLU A 95 -9.04 -0.06 -6.09
C GLU A 95 -9.38 -1.53 -6.40
N GLU A 96 -10.33 -1.78 -7.30
CA GLU A 96 -10.91 -3.11 -7.44
C GLU A 96 -9.97 -4.07 -8.19
N ASN A 97 -9.21 -3.59 -9.18
CA ASN A 97 -8.33 -4.44 -10.00
C ASN A 97 -7.13 -5.02 -9.24
N SER A 98 -6.46 -4.23 -8.39
CA SER A 98 -5.32 -4.73 -7.61
C SER A 98 -5.80 -5.68 -6.51
N SER A 99 -6.92 -5.34 -5.85
CA SER A 99 -7.54 -6.21 -4.85
C SER A 99 -8.03 -7.52 -5.46
N ALA A 100 -8.70 -7.48 -6.62
CA ALA A 100 -9.22 -8.66 -7.30
C ALA A 100 -8.11 -9.60 -7.77
N TYR A 101 -7.03 -9.07 -8.35
CA TYR A 101 -5.90 -9.90 -8.81
C TYR A 101 -5.28 -10.74 -7.68
N TRP A 102 -5.06 -10.13 -6.52
CA TRP A 102 -4.49 -10.83 -5.37
C TRP A 102 -5.50 -11.79 -4.71
N LYS A 103 -6.80 -11.45 -4.71
CA LYS A 103 -7.88 -12.34 -4.27
C LYS A 103 -7.96 -13.59 -5.15
N ASP A 104 -7.95 -13.42 -6.47
CA ASP A 104 -8.01 -14.53 -7.42
C ASP A 104 -6.79 -15.44 -7.30
N LYS A 105 -5.60 -14.86 -7.13
CA LYS A 105 -4.36 -15.63 -6.88
C LYS A 105 -4.46 -16.45 -5.60
N TYR A 106 -5.01 -15.87 -4.53
CA TYR A 106 -5.20 -16.56 -3.25
C TYR A 106 -6.21 -17.71 -3.37
N ILE A 107 -7.34 -17.48 -4.06
CA ILE A 107 -8.36 -18.50 -4.33
C ILE A 107 -7.75 -19.69 -5.07
N ARG A 108 -6.97 -19.45 -6.14
CA ARG A 108 -6.33 -20.52 -6.91
C ARG A 108 -5.41 -21.40 -6.07
N ILE A 109 -4.64 -20.80 -5.16
CA ILE A 109 -3.73 -21.54 -4.27
C ILE A 109 -4.53 -22.42 -3.30
N LEU A 110 -5.60 -21.89 -2.71
CA LEU A 110 -6.48 -22.66 -1.83
C LEU A 110 -7.14 -23.84 -2.54
N GLU A 111 -7.60 -23.63 -3.77
CA GLU A 111 -8.19 -24.68 -4.60
C GLU A 111 -7.17 -25.79 -4.91
N GLU A 112 -5.94 -25.42 -5.26
CA GLU A 112 -4.88 -26.39 -5.52
C GLU A 112 -4.50 -27.20 -4.27
N TYR A 113 -4.43 -26.55 -3.11
CA TYR A 113 -4.18 -27.25 -1.85
C TYR A 113 -5.31 -28.23 -1.51
N ASN A 114 -6.56 -27.79 -1.62
CA ASN A 114 -7.73 -28.66 -1.41
C ASN A 114 -7.75 -29.84 -2.39
N ARG A 115 -7.36 -29.62 -3.65
CA ARG A 115 -7.22 -30.70 -4.65
C ARG A 115 -6.21 -31.75 -4.20
N LEU A 116 -5.06 -31.32 -3.67
CA LEU A 116 -4.02 -32.23 -3.17
C LEU A 116 -4.50 -33.02 -1.95
N LEU A 117 -5.16 -32.36 -0.99
CA LEU A 117 -5.74 -33.02 0.18
C LEU A 117 -6.78 -34.09 -0.22
N VAL A 118 -7.69 -33.75 -1.14
CA VAL A 118 -8.70 -34.70 -1.63
C VAL A 118 -8.04 -35.89 -2.34
N ASN A 119 -6.99 -35.66 -3.12
CA ASN A 119 -6.24 -36.73 -3.76
C ASN A 119 -5.53 -37.65 -2.77
N GLN A 120 -4.99 -37.09 -1.69
CA GLN A 120 -4.35 -37.86 -0.62
C GLN A 120 -5.36 -38.73 0.13
N ILE A 121 -6.52 -38.18 0.51
CA ILE A 121 -7.61 -38.92 1.15
C ILE A 121 -8.11 -40.05 0.23
N ARG A 122 -8.26 -39.78 -1.07
CA ARG A 122 -8.63 -40.79 -2.08
C ARG A 122 -7.57 -41.86 -2.29
N HIS A 123 -6.29 -41.55 -2.04
CA HIS A 123 -5.20 -42.51 -2.15
C HIS A 123 -5.14 -43.42 -0.91
N ASP A 124 -5.29 -42.86 0.29
CA ASP A 124 -5.31 -43.61 1.55
C ASP A 124 -6.53 -44.53 1.65
N SER A 125 -7.68 -44.09 1.13
CA SER A 125 -8.91 -44.90 1.08
C SER A 125 -8.84 -46.09 0.10
N ARG A 126 -7.85 -46.15 -0.79
CA ARG A 126 -7.62 -47.28 -1.71
C ARG A 126 -6.57 -48.28 -1.21
N LYS A 127 -5.82 -47.92 -0.16
CA LYS A 127 -4.79 -48.75 0.46
C LYS A 127 -5.27 -49.48 1.72
N SER A 128 -6.44 -49.12 2.24
CA SER A 128 -7.13 -49.83 3.32
C SER A 128 -8.18 -50.78 2.78
#